data_AF-C5B279-F1
#
_entry.id   AF-C5B279-F1
#
_cell.length_a   1.000
_cell.length_b   1.000
_cell.length_c   1.000
_cell.angle_alpha   90.00
_cell.angle_beta   90.00
_cell.angle_gamma   90.00
#
_symmetry.space_group_name_H-M   'P 1'
#
loop_
_entity.id
_entity.type
_entity.pdbx_description
1 polymer ?
#
loop_
_entity_poly.entity_id
_entity_poly.type
_entity_poly.pdbx_seq_one_letter_code
_entity_poly.pdbx_strand_id
1 'polypeptide(L)'
;MTFRDPHERPEGMDAGTLIVAPLGKVDLVEAVRAVRDGYGEGRRFAGAVPDYQGGAVSTKVVRIVLSYIDQVNHTVWSKPGPF
;
A
#
# COMPACT_ATOMS: atom_id res chain seq x y z
N MET A 1 -6.43 21.66 0.94
CA MET A 1 -6.32 20.19 0.74
C MET A 1 -6.60 19.91 -0.73
N THR A 2 -5.63 19.34 -1.45
CA THR A 2 -5.79 19.03 -2.88
C THR A 2 -6.18 17.55 -3.00
N PHE A 3 -7.18 17.27 -3.82
CA PHE A 3 -7.91 15.99 -4.02
C PHE A 3 -7.07 14.75 -4.41
N ARG A 4 -5.73 14.83 -4.46
CA ARG A 4 -4.86 13.73 -4.93
C ARG A 4 -4.35 12.78 -3.82
N ASP A 5 -4.21 13.25 -2.59
CA ASP A 5 -3.59 12.47 -1.50
C ASP A 5 -4.43 11.33 -0.90
N PRO A 6 -5.74 11.50 -0.58
CA PRO A 6 -6.49 10.46 0.14
C PRO A 6 -6.79 9.19 -0.68
N HIS A 7 -6.37 9.14 -1.95
CA HIS A 7 -6.58 8.01 -2.85
C HIS A 7 -5.30 7.25 -3.22
N GLU A 8 -4.10 7.66 -2.78
CA GLU A 8 -2.88 6.94 -3.15
C GLU A 8 -2.76 5.57 -2.46
N ARG A 9 -3.35 5.40 -1.26
CA ARG A 9 -3.28 4.17 -0.45
C ARG A 9 -4.55 3.89 0.38
N PRO A 10 -5.73 3.66 -0.24
CA PRO A 10 -6.96 3.40 0.49
C PRO A 10 -6.87 2.16 1.40
N GLU A 11 -5.98 1.21 1.11
CA GLU A 11 -5.78 -0.01 1.89
C GLU A 11 -5.37 0.27 3.35
N GLY A 12 -4.66 1.38 3.61
CA GLY A 12 -4.30 1.80 4.96
C GLY A 12 -5.48 2.35 5.76
N MET A 13 -6.45 2.96 5.08
CA MET A 13 -7.72 3.39 5.65
C MET A 13 -8.63 2.19 5.94
N ASP A 14 -8.74 1.25 5.00
CA ASP A 14 -9.53 0.01 5.16
C ASP A 14 -9.03 -0.86 6.33
N ALA A 15 -7.70 -0.91 6.51
CA ALA A 15 -7.08 -1.61 7.64
C ALA A 15 -7.18 -0.87 8.98
N GLY A 16 -7.72 0.35 9.00
CA GLY A 16 -7.79 1.20 10.19
C GLY A 16 -6.42 1.66 10.70
N THR A 17 -5.40 1.68 9.84
CA THR A 17 -4.00 1.95 10.22
C THR A 17 -3.71 3.42 10.50
N LEU A 18 -4.48 4.34 9.92
CA LEU A 18 -4.29 5.77 10.05
C LEU A 18 -5.61 6.54 10.16
N ILE A 19 -5.56 7.71 10.78
CA ILE A 19 -6.64 8.69 10.80
C ILE A 19 -6.18 9.90 9.99
N VAL A 20 -6.91 10.26 8.93
CA VAL A 20 -6.64 11.49 8.18
C VAL A 20 -7.33 12.65 8.88
N ALA A 21 -6.54 13.57 9.44
CA ALA A 21 -7.03 14.79 10.06
C ALA A 21 -6.71 16.00 9.15
N PRO A 22 -7.70 16.87 8.83
CA PRO A 22 -7.41 18.16 8.21
C PRO A 22 -6.52 19.01 9.13
N LEU A 23 -5.76 19.96 8.56
CA LEU A 23 -4.80 20.83 9.29
C LEU A 23 -5.50 21.92 10.14
N GLY A 24 -6.50 21.55 10.93
CA GLY A 24 -7.12 22.38 11.97
C GLY A 24 -6.61 21.97 13.36
N LYS A 25 -6.37 22.95 14.25
CA LYS A 25 -5.86 22.71 15.61
C LYS A 25 -6.77 21.81 16.46
N VAL A 26 -8.09 21.88 16.26
CA VAL A 26 -9.07 21.08 17.01
C VAL A 26 -9.15 19.64 16.47
N ASP A 27 -9.14 19.49 15.14
CA ASP A 27 -9.26 18.19 14.47
C ASP A 27 -8.02 17.30 14.69
N LEU A 28 -6.82 17.89 14.76
CA LEU A 28 -5.59 17.16 15.01
C LEU A 28 -5.53 16.58 16.44
N VAL A 29 -5.98 17.35 17.43
CA VAL A 29 -5.96 16.91 18.84
C VAL A 29 -6.92 15.74 19.05
N GLU A 30 -8.11 15.79 18.44
CA GLU A 30 -9.08 14.69 18.51
C GLU A 30 -8.59 13.44 17.78
N ALA A 31 -7.95 13.58 16.62
CA ALA A 31 -7.33 12.44 15.92
C ALA A 31 -6.23 11.77 16.76
N VAL A 32 -5.38 12.56 17.43
CA VAL A 32 -4.33 12.03 18.33
C VAL A 32 -4.94 11.32 19.53
N ARG A 33 -6.01 11.87 20.12
CA ARG A 33 -6.73 11.23 21.24
C ARG A 33 -7.33 9.90 20.84
N ALA A 34 -8.01 9.83 19.69
CA ALA A 34 -8.62 8.61 19.18
C ALA A 34 -7.60 7.47 18.96
N VAL A 35 -6.43 7.79 18.39
CA VAL A 35 -5.34 6.79 18.22
C VAL A 35 -4.79 6.32 19.57
N ARG A 36 -4.54 7.26 20.51
CA ARG A 36 -3.98 6.97 21.83
C ARG A 36 -4.90 6.07 22.65
N ASP A 37 -6.17 6.46 22.78
CA ASP A 37 -7.16 5.75 23.60
C ASP A 37 -7.43 4.38 23.01
N GLY A 38 -7.38 4.28 21.67
CA GLY A 38 -7.48 3.01 21.00
C GLY A 38 -6.36 2.03 21.36
N TYR A 39 -5.11 2.50 21.36
CA TYR A 39 -3.95 1.66 21.69
C TYR A 39 -3.87 1.32 23.20
N GLY A 40 -4.34 2.21 24.08
CA GLY A 40 -4.25 2.09 25.54
C GLY A 40 -5.12 0.99 26.16
N GLU A 41 -6.23 0.61 25.50
CA GLU A 41 -7.14 -0.45 25.99
C GLU A 41 -6.71 -1.87 25.58
N GLY A 42 -5.48 -2.05 25.06
CA GLY A 42 -5.01 -3.34 24.55
C GLY A 42 -5.68 -3.78 23.25
N ARG A 43 -6.54 -2.94 22.67
CA ARG A 43 -7.16 -3.15 21.35
C ARG A 43 -6.25 -2.56 20.28
N ARG A 44 -5.61 -3.38 19.45
CA ARG A 44 -5.03 -2.86 18.20
C ARG A 44 -6.17 -2.48 17.27
N PHE A 45 -6.42 -1.19 17.10
CA PHE A 45 -7.39 -0.66 16.13
C PHE A 45 -6.99 -0.95 14.69
N ALA A 46 -5.69 -1.09 14.46
CA ALA A 46 -5.11 -1.31 13.15
C ALA A 46 -4.55 -2.73 13.02
N GLY A 47 -5.07 -3.48 12.06
CA GLY A 47 -4.43 -4.71 11.57
C GLY A 47 -3.22 -4.37 10.69
N ALA A 48 -2.36 -5.36 10.42
CA ALA A 48 -1.39 -5.21 9.34
C ALA A 48 -2.15 -5.04 8.01
N VAL A 49 -1.78 -4.04 7.20
CA VAL A 49 -2.32 -3.87 5.85
C VAL A 49 -1.93 -5.10 5.02
N PRO A 50 -2.87 -5.95 4.56
CA PRO A 50 -2.55 -7.21 3.89
C PRO A 50 -1.69 -7.01 2.64
N ASP A 51 -1.93 -5.94 1.89
CA ASP A 51 -1.20 -5.63 0.65
C ASP A 51 0.29 -5.34 0.90
N TYR A 52 0.64 -4.91 2.12
CA TYR A 52 2.03 -4.73 2.54
C TYR A 52 2.68 -6.02 3.05
N GLN A 53 1.91 -7.09 3.26
CA GLN A 53 2.42 -8.40 3.67
C GLN A 53 2.93 -9.21 2.45
N GLY A 54 3.76 -8.57 1.62
CA GLY A 54 4.22 -9.11 0.33
C GLY A 54 5.21 -10.28 0.42
N GLY A 55 5.80 -10.56 1.59
CA GLY A 55 6.78 -11.64 1.78
C GLY A 55 8.07 -11.42 0.97
N ALA A 56 8.60 -12.49 0.34
CA ALA A 56 9.83 -12.45 -0.46
C ALA A 56 9.64 -11.75 -1.82
N VAL A 57 9.36 -10.44 -1.81
CA VAL A 57 9.04 -9.64 -3.00
C VAL A 57 10.17 -9.68 -4.03
N SER A 58 11.44 -9.61 -3.61
CA SER A 58 12.60 -9.69 -4.52
C SER A 58 12.60 -10.98 -5.35
N THR A 59 12.36 -12.13 -4.71
CA THR A 59 12.26 -13.43 -5.39
C THR A 59 11.06 -13.48 -6.33
N LYS A 60 9.90 -12.93 -5.93
CA LYS A 60 8.71 -12.87 -6.79
C LYS A 60 8.99 -12.05 -8.06
N VAL A 61 9.61 -10.88 -7.92
CA VAL A 61 9.93 -9.99 -9.05
C VAL A 61 10.89 -10.66 -10.03
N VAL A 62 11.97 -11.28 -9.56
CA VAL A 62 12.93 -11.98 -10.44
C VAL A 62 12.23 -13.08 -11.23
N ARG A 63 11.37 -13.88 -10.58
CA ARG A 63 10.61 -14.95 -11.26
C ARG A 63 9.67 -14.40 -12.33
N ILE A 64 8.95 -13.32 -12.04
CA ILE A 64 8.06 -12.66 -13.01
C ILE A 64 8.87 -12.20 -14.23
N VAL A 65 9.97 -11.47 -14.01
CA VAL A 65 10.80 -10.99 -15.14
C VAL A 65 11.28 -12.15 -16.01
N LEU A 66 11.81 -13.21 -15.40
CA LEU A 66 12.29 -14.38 -16.14
C LEU A 66 11.16 -15.12 -16.88
N SER A 67 9.96 -15.20 -16.30
CA SER A 67 8.80 -15.85 -16.93
C SER A 67 8.26 -15.09 -18.14
N TYR A 68 8.36 -13.75 -18.14
CA TYR A 68 7.70 -12.92 -19.14
C TYR A 68 8.64 -12.28 -20.16
N ILE A 69 9.96 -12.39 -20.00
CA ILE A 69 10.90 -11.71 -20.89
C ILE A 69 10.72 -12.10 -22.36
N ASP A 70 10.53 -13.40 -22.64
CA ASP A 70 10.34 -13.89 -24.01
C ASP A 70 8.97 -13.50 -24.56
N GLN A 71 7.93 -13.62 -23.73
CA GLN A 71 6.58 -13.18 -24.10
C GLN A 71 6.59 -11.70 -24.49
N VAL A 72 7.16 -10.82 -23.67
CA VAL A 72 7.24 -9.38 -23.95
C VAL A 72 8.07 -9.10 -25.19
N ASN A 73 9.20 -9.78 -25.37
CA ASN A 73 10.03 -9.63 -26.57
C ASN A 73 9.28 -9.98 -27.86
N HIS A 74 8.43 -11.02 -27.83
CA HIS A 74 7.68 -11.46 -29.01
C HIS A 74 6.38 -10.68 -29.21
N THR A 75 5.57 -10.47 -28.17
CA THR A 75 4.21 -9.92 -28.30
C THR A 75 4.16 -8.40 -28.28
N VAL A 76 5.09 -7.74 -27.57
CA VAL A 76 5.12 -6.28 -27.47
C VAL A 76 6.12 -5.69 -28.45
N TRP A 77 7.33 -6.27 -28.49
CA TRP A 77 8.43 -5.72 -29.29
C TRP A 77 8.60 -6.37 -30.66
N SER A 78 7.86 -7.45 -30.96
CA SER A 78 7.96 -8.20 -32.23
C SER A 78 9.40 -8.50 -32.65
N LYS A 79 10.27 -8.79 -31.67
CA LYS A 79 11.69 -9.02 -31.95
C LYS A 79 11.82 -10.29 -32.80
N PRO A 80 12.55 -10.25 -33.93
CA PRO A 80 12.86 -11.45 -34.70
C PRO A 80 13.76 -12.37 -33.86
N GLY A 81 13.39 -13.66 -33.80
CA GLY A 81 14.04 -14.61 -32.90
C GLY A 81 15.31 -15.24 -33.45
N PRO A 82 16.25 -15.65 -32.57
CA PRO A 82 17.09 -16.83 -32.77
C PRO A 82 16.46 -18.12 -32.20
N PHE A 83 15.20 -18.06 -31.75
CA PHE A 83 14.33 -19.19 -31.41
C PHE A 83 12.99 -19.05 -32.13
#